data_AF-X1K0Z2-F1
#
_entry.id   AF-X1K0Z2-F1
#
_cell.length_a   1.000
_cell.length_b   1.000
_cell.length_c   1.000
_cell.angle_alpha   90.00
_cell.angle_beta   90.00
_cell.angle_gamma   90.00
#
_symmetry.space_group_name_H-M   'P 1'
#
loop_
_entity.id
_entity.type
_entity.pdbx_description
1 polymer ?
#
loop_
_entity_poly.entity_id
_entity_poly.type
_entity_poly.pdbx_seq_one_letter_code
_entity_poly.pdbx_strand_id
1 'polypeptide(L)'
;KHIAGIIFVLMFALPMHAAIKIVADHNPSELAASGFKFKNIPSPSQDDAAAKAKFTLVDGIRDSNGGNIEKLHDDKIPVEDDQPGENFFFQAGTDGGRILLDLSRPINIKQINSYSWHPNTRGPQVYKLYASTGSADDFNPQPKKGTDPLTCGWKLLASVDTRPKAGQGGGQYGNSLSDTDGTIGKYRYLLFDIFRTEATDPFGNTFFSEIDVIDADAPAVTAIPDTQPVLQLRRETVEADGGK
;
A
#
# COMPACT_ATOMS: atom_id res chain seq x y z
N LYS A 1 66.46 27.41 -4.14
CA LYS A 1 65.55 26.66 -5.03
C LYS A 1 64.48 26.03 -4.16
N HIS A 2 63.34 26.70 -3.98
CA HIS A 2 62.23 26.20 -3.16
C HIS A 2 61.17 25.64 -4.09
N ILE A 3 60.83 24.36 -3.91
CA ILE A 3 59.72 23.71 -4.61
C ILE A 3 58.54 23.74 -3.63
N ALA A 4 57.54 24.56 -3.93
CA ALA A 4 56.26 24.53 -3.23
C ALA A 4 55.40 23.42 -3.85
N GLY A 5 55.13 22.36 -3.10
CA GLY A 5 54.21 21.31 -3.49
C GLY A 5 52.78 21.71 -3.16
N ILE A 6 51.93 21.87 -4.19
CA ILE A 6 50.49 22.07 -4.04
C ILE A 6 49.84 20.69 -3.92
N ILE A 7 49.20 20.42 -2.79
CA ILE A 7 48.36 19.24 -2.58
C ILE A 7 46.96 19.56 -3.09
N PHE A 8 46.52 18.87 -4.14
CA PHE A 8 45.14 18.89 -4.62
C PHE A 8 44.35 17.82 -3.87
N VAL A 9 43.44 18.23 -2.98
CA VAL A 9 42.48 17.31 -2.35
C VAL A 9 41.25 17.23 -3.26
N LEU A 10 41.08 16.10 -3.96
CA LEU A 10 39.83 15.79 -4.66
C LEU A 10 38.78 15.37 -3.63
N MET A 11 37.76 16.22 -3.41
CA MET A 11 36.54 15.82 -2.73
C MET A 11 35.62 15.10 -3.73
N PHE A 12 35.48 13.77 -3.59
CA PHE A 12 34.42 13.03 -4.25
C PHE A 12 33.12 13.23 -3.45
N ALA A 13 32.21 14.05 -3.97
CA ALA A 13 30.84 14.08 -3.48
C ALA A 13 30.15 12.79 -3.92
N LEU A 14 29.94 11.85 -2.99
CA LEU A 14 29.06 10.71 -3.23
C LEU A 14 27.63 11.23 -3.34
N PRO A 15 26.88 10.91 -4.40
CA PRO A 15 25.47 11.25 -4.46
C PRO A 15 24.75 10.46 -3.36
N MET A 16 24.32 11.16 -2.31
CA MET A 16 23.29 10.66 -1.42
C MET A 16 22.05 10.43 -2.28
N HIS A 17 21.74 9.17 -2.57
CA HIS A 17 20.43 8.85 -3.13
C HIS A 17 19.40 9.12 -2.02
N ALA A 18 18.43 9.97 -2.33
CA ALA A 18 17.34 10.28 -1.42
C ALA A 18 16.63 8.98 -0.98
N ALA A 19 16.21 8.95 0.27
CA ALA A 19 15.56 7.79 0.86
C ALA A 19 14.04 7.89 0.66
N ILE A 20 13.43 6.83 0.14
CA ILE A 20 11.98 6.70 0.04
C ILE A 20 11.39 6.85 1.45
N LYS A 21 10.50 7.83 1.61
CA LYS A 21 9.76 8.09 2.84
C LYS A 21 8.54 7.19 2.88
N ILE A 22 8.41 6.43 3.96
CA ILE A 22 7.26 5.57 4.25
C ILE A 22 6.48 6.21 5.41
N VAL A 23 5.20 6.46 5.20
CA VAL A 23 4.28 6.97 6.22
C VAL A 23 3.12 6.00 6.36
N ALA A 24 2.83 5.58 7.58
CA ALA A 24 1.66 4.77 7.91
C ALA A 24 0.79 5.51 8.92
N ASP A 25 -0.51 5.54 8.67
CA ASP A 25 -1.52 6.06 9.58
C ASP A 25 -2.51 4.93 9.88
N HIS A 26 -3.08 4.98 11.08
CA HIS A 26 -4.04 4.00 11.57
C HIS A 26 -5.24 4.73 12.17
N ASN A 27 -6.44 4.39 11.71
CA ASN A 27 -7.66 4.74 12.41
C ASN A 27 -8.09 3.49 13.20
N PRO A 28 -8.12 3.55 14.54
CA PRO A 28 -8.58 2.41 15.34
C PRO A 28 -10.07 2.15 15.07
N SER A 29 -10.56 0.95 15.39
CA SER A 29 -11.91 0.49 15.01
C SER A 29 -13.02 1.47 15.40
N GLU A 30 -12.91 2.16 16.55
CA GLU A 30 -13.88 3.14 17.03
C GLU A 30 -13.87 4.48 16.27
N LEU A 31 -12.83 4.75 15.48
CA LEU A 31 -12.69 5.95 14.64
C LEU A 31 -12.69 5.62 13.13
N ALA A 32 -12.63 4.34 12.77
CA ALA A 32 -12.66 3.89 11.39
C ALA A 32 -14.02 4.16 10.76
N ALA A 33 -14.02 4.77 9.59
CA ALA A 33 -15.23 5.11 8.83
C ALA A 33 -14.93 5.10 7.33
N SER A 34 -15.97 4.95 6.51
CA SER A 34 -15.85 5.03 5.05
C SER A 34 -15.03 6.24 4.58
N GLY A 35 -14.44 6.14 3.39
CA GLY A 35 -13.66 7.24 2.81
C GLY A 35 -12.20 7.34 3.27
N PHE A 36 -11.75 6.48 4.21
CA PHE A 36 -10.34 6.32 4.60
C PHE A 36 -9.66 7.68 4.85
N LYS A 37 -10.17 8.44 5.81
CA LYS A 37 -9.64 9.75 6.17
C LYS A 37 -8.50 9.60 7.17
N PHE A 38 -7.28 9.82 6.71
CA PHE A 38 -6.07 9.81 7.53
C PHE A 38 -5.49 11.21 7.69
N LYS A 39 -4.59 11.39 8.66
CA LYS A 39 -3.97 12.69 8.95
C LYS A 39 -2.87 13.01 7.94
N ASN A 40 -2.05 12.02 7.60
CA ASN A 40 -0.83 12.18 6.81
C ASN A 40 -0.88 11.44 5.47
N ILE A 41 -1.95 10.67 5.23
CA ILE A 41 -2.11 9.85 4.05
C ILE A 41 -3.32 10.36 3.27
N PRO A 42 -3.20 10.64 1.97
CA PRO A 42 -4.35 10.98 1.15
C PRO A 42 -5.43 9.90 1.22
N SER A 43 -6.68 10.27 1.02
CA SER A 43 -7.72 9.27 0.81
C SER A 43 -7.50 8.52 -0.50
N PRO A 44 -8.01 7.28 -0.61
CA PRO A 44 -8.13 6.55 -1.87
C PRO A 44 -8.64 7.46 -2.98
N SER A 45 -8.00 7.38 -4.14
CA SER A 45 -8.29 8.27 -5.27
C SER A 45 -8.98 7.54 -6.42
N GLN A 46 -9.71 8.31 -7.21
CA GLN A 46 -10.18 7.93 -8.53
C GLN A 46 -9.19 8.43 -9.58
N ASP A 47 -9.16 7.73 -10.71
CA ASP A 47 -8.45 8.13 -11.93
C ASP A 47 -6.91 8.22 -11.79
N ASP A 48 -6.32 7.57 -10.78
CA ASP A 48 -4.88 7.44 -10.69
C ASP A 48 -4.33 6.39 -11.68
N ALA A 49 -3.00 6.21 -11.72
CA ALA A 49 -2.39 5.31 -12.69
C ALA A 49 -2.71 3.83 -12.44
N ALA A 50 -3.01 3.43 -11.19
CA ALA A 50 -3.41 2.08 -10.83
C ALA A 50 -4.81 1.73 -11.34
N ALA A 51 -5.74 2.68 -11.37
CA ALA A 51 -7.11 2.47 -11.90
C ALA A 51 -7.12 1.95 -13.35
N LYS A 52 -6.06 2.23 -14.14
CA LYS A 52 -5.88 1.76 -15.52
C LYS A 52 -4.81 0.67 -15.68
N ALA A 53 -4.18 0.27 -14.58
CA ALA A 53 -3.14 -0.74 -14.59
C ALA A 53 -3.73 -2.15 -14.75
N LYS A 54 -2.90 -3.08 -15.19
CA LYS A 54 -3.24 -4.50 -15.15
C LYS A 54 -2.68 -5.10 -13.87
N PHE A 55 -3.57 -5.59 -13.00
CA PHE A 55 -3.19 -6.38 -11.85
C PHE A 55 -3.10 -7.86 -12.22
N THR A 56 -2.15 -8.58 -11.64
CA THR A 56 -1.97 -10.03 -11.87
C THR A 56 -1.52 -10.72 -10.59
N LEU A 57 -2.22 -11.79 -10.23
CA LEU A 57 -1.80 -12.70 -9.17
C LEU A 57 -0.65 -13.57 -9.69
N VAL A 58 0.58 -13.20 -9.33
CA VAL A 58 1.80 -13.91 -9.74
C VAL A 58 1.99 -15.19 -8.95
N ASP A 59 1.71 -15.11 -7.64
CA ASP A 59 1.88 -16.21 -6.69
C ASP A 59 0.89 -16.07 -5.53
N GLY A 60 0.62 -17.17 -4.83
CA GLY A 60 -0.42 -17.26 -3.80
C GLY A 60 -1.79 -17.66 -4.34
N ILE A 61 -2.72 -17.87 -3.42
CA ILE A 61 -4.11 -18.24 -3.73
C ILE A 61 -5.01 -17.20 -3.10
N ARG A 62 -5.93 -16.63 -3.89
CA ARG A 62 -6.98 -15.73 -3.40
C ARG A 62 -7.99 -16.51 -2.58
N ASP A 63 -8.45 -15.96 -1.46
CA ASP A 63 -9.56 -16.56 -0.72
C ASP A 63 -10.88 -16.44 -1.50
N SER A 64 -11.70 -17.49 -1.50
CA SER A 64 -12.97 -17.47 -2.24
C SER A 64 -14.00 -16.49 -1.67
N ASN A 65 -13.89 -16.16 -0.38
CA ASN A 65 -14.79 -15.20 0.27
C ASN A 65 -14.42 -13.75 -0.04
N GLY A 66 -13.16 -13.51 -0.45
CA GLY A 66 -12.69 -12.19 -0.81
C GLY A 66 -13.25 -11.69 -2.13
N GLY A 67 -13.06 -10.41 -2.40
CA GLY A 67 -13.18 -9.84 -3.73
C GLY A 67 -12.13 -10.40 -4.70
N ASN A 68 -12.33 -10.17 -5.99
CA ASN A 68 -11.32 -10.47 -7.00
C ASN A 68 -10.18 -9.43 -6.97
N ILE A 69 -9.13 -9.64 -7.76
CA ILE A 69 -7.95 -8.77 -7.76
C ILE A 69 -8.25 -7.33 -8.20
N GLU A 70 -9.33 -7.14 -8.95
CA GLU A 70 -9.83 -5.85 -9.40
C GLU A 70 -10.25 -4.95 -8.23
N LYS A 71 -10.55 -5.52 -7.05
CA LYS A 71 -10.82 -4.75 -5.82
C LYS A 71 -9.64 -3.92 -5.31
N LEU A 72 -8.47 -4.06 -5.91
CA LEU A 72 -7.32 -3.24 -5.58
C LEU A 72 -7.26 -1.95 -6.41
N HIS A 73 -8.16 -1.77 -7.38
CA HIS A 73 -8.16 -0.62 -8.29
C HIS A 73 -9.54 -0.33 -8.93
N ASP A 74 -10.65 -0.71 -8.28
CA ASP A 74 -12.00 -0.55 -8.86
C ASP A 74 -12.69 0.76 -8.48
N ASP A 75 -11.93 1.72 -7.91
CA ASP A 75 -12.41 3.03 -7.44
C ASP A 75 -13.53 2.92 -6.39
N LYS A 76 -13.63 1.76 -5.71
CA LYS A 76 -14.58 1.52 -4.63
C LYS A 76 -13.83 1.13 -3.39
N ILE A 77 -14.43 1.47 -2.26
CA ILE A 77 -13.84 1.23 -0.95
C ILE A 77 -14.90 0.62 -0.03
N PRO A 78 -14.50 -0.24 0.92
CA PRO A 78 -15.41 -0.73 1.93
C PRO A 78 -15.96 0.44 2.76
N VAL A 79 -17.21 0.28 3.16
CA VAL A 79 -17.97 1.21 4.01
C VAL A 79 -18.17 0.69 5.43
N GLU A 80 -17.85 -0.59 5.68
CA GLU A 80 -17.87 -1.24 6.99
C GLU A 80 -16.59 -2.08 7.16
N ASP A 81 -16.26 -2.44 8.40
CA ASP A 81 -14.98 -3.07 8.74
C ASP A 81 -14.85 -4.54 8.32
N ASP A 82 -15.94 -5.29 8.17
CA ASP A 82 -15.93 -6.67 7.72
C ASP A 82 -16.71 -6.85 6.40
N GLN A 83 -16.12 -6.38 5.30
CA GLN A 83 -16.66 -6.53 3.95
C GLN A 83 -15.73 -7.34 3.05
N PRO A 84 -15.68 -8.68 3.20
CA PRO A 84 -14.74 -9.51 2.46
C PRO A 84 -14.90 -9.39 0.93
N GLY A 85 -16.12 -9.21 0.43
CA GLY A 85 -16.36 -9.01 -1.01
C GLY A 85 -15.81 -7.69 -1.59
N GLU A 86 -15.57 -6.69 -0.75
CA GLU A 86 -15.01 -5.38 -1.11
C GLU A 86 -13.49 -5.30 -0.81
N ASN A 87 -12.86 -6.42 -0.45
CA ASN A 87 -11.44 -6.48 -0.16
C ASN A 87 -10.79 -7.68 -0.86
N PHE A 88 -9.58 -7.49 -1.37
CA PHE A 88 -8.73 -8.61 -1.78
C PHE A 88 -7.97 -9.16 -0.57
N PHE A 89 -7.96 -10.48 -0.42
CA PHE A 89 -7.08 -11.17 0.53
C PHE A 89 -6.70 -12.58 0.08
N PHE A 90 -5.54 -13.03 0.55
CA PHE A 90 -5.05 -14.38 0.30
C PHE A 90 -5.77 -15.42 1.18
N GLN A 91 -5.82 -16.64 0.68
CA GLN A 91 -6.50 -17.78 1.29
C GLN A 91 -6.00 -18.03 2.71
N ALA A 92 -6.92 -18.37 3.60
CA ALA A 92 -6.59 -18.80 4.95
C ALA A 92 -5.55 -19.94 4.97
N GLY A 93 -4.58 -19.87 5.89
CA GLY A 93 -3.50 -20.84 6.06
C GLY A 93 -2.31 -20.65 5.11
N THR A 94 -2.32 -19.62 4.26
CA THR A 94 -1.20 -19.30 3.35
C THR A 94 -0.33 -18.15 3.89
N ASP A 95 0.91 -18.06 3.40
CA ASP A 95 1.88 -17.02 3.79
C ASP A 95 1.70 -15.68 3.04
N GLY A 96 0.57 -15.48 2.34
CA GLY A 96 0.38 -14.38 1.40
C GLY A 96 0.77 -14.77 -0.03
N GLY A 97 1.31 -13.83 -0.80
CA GLY A 97 1.64 -14.08 -2.21
C GLY A 97 2.24 -12.88 -2.91
N ARG A 98 2.19 -12.87 -4.24
CA ARG A 98 2.76 -11.80 -5.06
C ARG A 98 1.72 -11.25 -6.04
N ILE A 99 1.62 -9.92 -6.06
CA ILE A 99 0.73 -9.19 -6.95
C ILE A 99 1.58 -8.26 -7.82
N LEU A 100 1.43 -8.40 -9.13
CA LEU A 100 2.04 -7.54 -10.13
C LEU A 100 1.05 -6.46 -10.54
N LEU A 101 1.51 -5.21 -10.59
CA LEU A 101 0.87 -4.11 -11.31
C LEU A 101 1.72 -3.78 -12.53
N ASP A 102 1.12 -3.89 -13.73
CA ASP A 102 1.68 -3.36 -14.97
C ASP A 102 0.97 -2.04 -15.32
N LEU A 103 1.69 -0.92 -15.20
CA LEU A 103 1.20 0.44 -15.50
C LEU A 103 1.14 0.72 -17.02
N SER A 104 1.31 -0.31 -17.86
CA SER A 104 1.35 -0.30 -19.33
C SER A 104 2.55 0.42 -19.95
N ARG A 105 3.05 1.48 -19.31
CA ARG A 105 4.25 2.24 -19.71
C ARG A 105 5.03 2.67 -18.47
N PRO A 106 6.33 3.01 -18.61
CA PRO A 106 7.03 3.71 -17.55
C PRO A 106 6.41 5.09 -17.29
N ILE A 107 6.09 5.38 -16.02
CA ILE A 107 5.58 6.67 -15.55
C ILE A 107 6.50 7.25 -14.47
N ASN A 108 6.45 8.56 -14.23
CA ASN A 108 7.19 9.20 -13.15
C ASN A 108 6.39 9.07 -11.85
N ILE A 109 6.66 8.02 -11.08
CA ILE A 109 5.86 7.74 -9.88
C ILE A 109 6.18 8.77 -8.80
N LYS A 110 5.18 9.58 -8.43
CA LYS A 110 5.25 10.53 -7.32
C LYS A 110 5.01 9.84 -5.98
N GLN A 111 3.98 9.01 -5.92
CA GLN A 111 3.48 8.44 -4.67
C GLN A 111 2.79 7.11 -4.93
N ILE A 112 2.85 6.19 -3.96
CA ILE A 112 2.12 4.92 -3.97
C ILE A 112 1.39 4.80 -2.64
N ASN A 113 0.08 4.57 -2.67
CA ASN A 113 -0.73 4.38 -1.47
C ASN A 113 -1.34 2.98 -1.45
N SER A 114 -1.48 2.40 -0.26
CA SER A 114 -2.22 1.15 -0.06
C SER A 114 -3.11 1.25 1.16
N TYR A 115 -4.32 0.70 1.05
CA TYR A 115 -5.35 0.80 2.06
C TYR A 115 -5.87 -0.57 2.45
N SER A 116 -6.23 -0.72 3.72
CA SER A 116 -6.82 -1.95 4.25
C SER A 116 -7.72 -1.67 5.44
N TRP A 117 -8.73 -2.50 5.63
CA TRP A 117 -9.67 -2.37 6.75
C TRP A 117 -10.17 -3.74 7.21
N HIS A 118 -10.00 -4.02 8.51
CA HIS A 118 -10.63 -5.17 9.18
C HIS A 118 -10.76 -4.93 10.69
N PRO A 119 -11.75 -5.52 11.42
CA PRO A 119 -11.89 -5.36 12.87
C PRO A 119 -10.76 -5.97 13.73
N ASN A 120 -9.84 -6.76 13.14
CA ASN A 120 -8.82 -7.50 13.91
C ASN A 120 -7.44 -7.49 13.22
N THR A 121 -6.58 -8.46 13.57
CA THR A 121 -5.21 -8.66 13.05
C THR A 121 -5.09 -8.73 11.52
N ARG A 122 -6.19 -8.77 10.77
CA ARG A 122 -6.25 -8.72 9.30
C ARG A 122 -6.31 -7.30 8.73
N GLY A 123 -6.32 -6.27 9.58
CA GLY A 123 -6.24 -4.87 9.17
C GLY A 123 -4.84 -4.43 8.73
N PRO A 124 -3.75 -4.73 9.48
CA PRO A 124 -2.40 -4.28 9.15
C PRO A 124 -1.88 -4.83 7.84
N GLN A 125 -0.90 -4.13 7.26
CA GLN A 125 -0.27 -4.45 5.99
C GLN A 125 1.19 -4.89 6.23
N VAL A 126 1.57 -6.03 5.65
CA VAL A 126 2.95 -6.52 5.67
C VAL A 126 3.37 -6.90 4.25
N TYR A 127 4.27 -6.13 3.65
CA TYR A 127 4.74 -6.41 2.30
C TYR A 127 6.12 -5.81 2.01
N LYS A 128 6.78 -6.35 0.98
CA LYS A 128 7.87 -5.66 0.30
C LYS A 128 7.36 -5.15 -1.05
N LEU A 129 7.71 -3.93 -1.39
CA LEU A 129 7.38 -3.34 -2.69
C LEU A 129 8.62 -3.24 -3.55
N TYR A 130 8.56 -3.81 -4.74
CA TYR A 130 9.60 -3.71 -5.74
C TYR A 130 9.10 -2.94 -6.96
N ALA A 131 10.02 -2.36 -7.72
CA ALA A 131 9.72 -1.72 -8.99
C ALA A 131 10.73 -2.08 -10.09
N SER A 132 10.27 -2.04 -11.33
CA SER A 132 11.12 -2.24 -12.51
C SER A 132 10.65 -1.39 -13.70
N THR A 133 11.61 -0.98 -14.53
CA THR A 133 11.32 -0.47 -15.89
C THR A 133 10.98 -1.60 -16.84
N GLY A 134 11.38 -2.84 -16.51
CA GLY A 134 11.30 -4.02 -17.36
C GLY A 134 12.31 -4.08 -18.49
N SER A 135 13.37 -3.27 -18.43
CA SER A 135 14.39 -3.17 -19.47
C SER A 135 15.68 -3.93 -19.18
N ALA A 136 15.77 -4.60 -18.03
CA ALA A 136 16.93 -5.43 -17.71
C ALA A 136 16.89 -6.72 -18.54
N ASP A 137 18.06 -7.18 -19.02
CA ASP A 137 18.15 -8.38 -19.87
C ASP A 137 17.65 -9.66 -19.17
N ASP A 138 17.79 -9.71 -17.84
CA ASP A 138 17.36 -10.79 -16.97
C ASP A 138 15.96 -10.55 -16.35
N PHE A 139 15.22 -9.55 -16.84
CA PHE A 139 13.94 -9.17 -16.26
C PHE A 139 12.93 -10.33 -16.35
N ASN A 140 12.53 -10.83 -15.19
CA ASN A 140 11.39 -11.72 -15.07
C ASN A 140 10.20 -10.90 -14.54
N PRO A 141 9.13 -10.67 -15.33
CA PRO A 141 8.00 -9.87 -14.90
C PRO A 141 7.13 -10.55 -13.84
N GLN A 142 7.22 -11.88 -13.68
CA GLN A 142 6.37 -12.65 -12.79
C GLN A 142 7.21 -13.63 -11.95
N PRO A 143 8.14 -13.13 -11.11
CA PRO A 143 8.93 -14.00 -10.26
C PRO A 143 8.02 -14.58 -9.17
N LYS A 144 7.81 -15.90 -9.22
CA LYS A 144 7.07 -16.66 -8.20
C LYS A 144 7.83 -16.74 -6.88
N LYS A 145 7.16 -17.13 -5.79
CA LYS A 145 7.84 -17.37 -4.51
C LYS A 145 8.95 -18.42 -4.73
N GLY A 146 10.11 -18.21 -4.11
CA GLY A 146 11.34 -18.98 -4.37
C GLY A 146 12.31 -18.31 -5.35
N THR A 147 11.86 -17.34 -6.15
CA THR A 147 12.74 -16.44 -6.91
C THR A 147 12.88 -15.11 -6.19
N ASP A 148 14.11 -14.68 -5.92
CA ASP A 148 14.39 -13.33 -5.40
C ASP A 148 14.19 -12.29 -6.51
N PRO A 149 13.26 -11.34 -6.40
CA PRO A 149 13.07 -10.31 -7.42
C PRO A 149 14.36 -9.52 -7.71
N LEU A 150 15.23 -9.34 -6.71
CA LEU A 150 16.49 -8.60 -6.86
C LEU A 150 17.47 -9.26 -7.83
N THR A 151 17.31 -10.55 -8.12
CA THR A 151 18.17 -11.30 -9.04
C THR A 151 17.59 -11.41 -10.45
N CYS A 152 16.48 -10.73 -10.75
CA CYS A 152 15.82 -10.82 -12.05
C CYS A 152 15.16 -9.49 -12.47
N GLY A 153 15.94 -8.41 -12.38
CA GLY A 153 15.54 -7.10 -12.91
C GLY A 153 14.60 -6.27 -12.04
N TRP A 154 14.42 -6.57 -10.76
CA TRP A 154 13.65 -5.74 -9.83
C TRP A 154 14.51 -4.98 -8.83
N LYS A 155 14.05 -3.79 -8.43
CA LYS A 155 14.63 -2.99 -7.36
C LYS A 155 13.66 -2.94 -6.17
N LEU A 156 14.16 -3.21 -4.96
CA LEU A 156 13.38 -2.99 -3.73
C LEU A 156 13.17 -1.48 -3.51
N LEU A 157 11.92 -1.06 -3.32
CA LEU A 157 11.54 0.30 -2.95
C LEU A 157 11.32 0.42 -1.44
N ALA A 158 10.60 -0.52 -0.85
CA ALA A 158 10.22 -0.45 0.56
C ALA A 158 9.97 -1.81 1.19
N SER A 159 10.12 -1.88 2.50
CA SER A 159 9.57 -2.95 3.35
C SER A 159 8.59 -2.30 4.33
N VAL A 160 7.32 -2.70 4.26
CA VAL A 160 6.21 -2.14 5.01
C VAL A 160 5.73 -3.16 6.04
N ASP A 161 5.55 -2.69 7.27
CA ASP A 161 4.92 -3.44 8.36
C ASP A 161 4.15 -2.45 9.23
N THR A 162 2.83 -2.44 9.10
CA THR A 162 1.96 -1.51 9.86
C THR A 162 1.37 -2.15 11.11
N ARG A 163 1.81 -3.36 11.50
CA ARG A 163 1.30 -4.01 12.71
C ARG A 163 1.61 -3.15 13.94
N PRO A 164 0.64 -2.94 14.84
CA PRO A 164 0.91 -2.17 16.04
C PRO A 164 1.87 -2.92 16.95
N LYS A 165 2.65 -2.19 17.74
CA LYS A 165 3.53 -2.78 18.76
C LYS A 165 2.76 -3.46 19.89
N ALA A 166 1.49 -3.09 20.09
CA ALA A 166 0.59 -3.64 21.10
C ALA A 166 -0.89 -3.49 20.67
N GLY A 167 -1.77 -4.34 21.19
CA GLY A 167 -3.19 -4.37 20.85
C GLY A 167 -3.54 -5.32 19.70
N GLN A 168 -4.84 -5.48 19.42
CA GLN A 168 -5.35 -6.46 18.45
C GLN A 168 -5.14 -6.04 16.98
N GLY A 169 -4.78 -4.78 16.72
CA GLY A 169 -4.47 -4.31 15.37
C GLY A 169 -5.65 -4.21 14.40
N GLY A 170 -6.89 -4.19 14.88
CA GLY A 170 -8.05 -3.85 14.05
C GLY A 170 -8.09 -2.37 13.64
N GLY A 171 -8.97 -2.03 12.70
CA GLY A 171 -9.19 -0.68 12.18
C GLY A 171 -8.72 -0.52 10.73
N GLN A 172 -8.62 0.74 10.29
CA GLN A 172 -8.15 1.10 8.95
C GLN A 172 -6.67 1.42 8.97
N TYR A 173 -5.96 0.96 7.96
CA TYR A 173 -4.57 1.28 7.73
C TYR A 173 -4.42 1.93 6.37
N GLY A 174 -3.73 3.06 6.35
CA GLY A 174 -3.17 3.66 5.16
C GLY A 174 -1.66 3.51 5.23
N ASN A 175 -1.04 3.24 4.09
CA ASN A 175 0.40 3.37 3.93
C ASN A 175 0.71 4.18 2.67
N SER A 176 1.65 5.12 2.77
CA SER A 176 2.06 5.98 1.66
C SER A 176 3.58 5.99 1.51
N LEU A 177 4.03 5.72 0.28
CA LEU A 177 5.43 5.87 -0.13
C LEU A 177 5.55 7.13 -0.98
N SER A 178 6.55 7.95 -0.70
CA SER A 178 6.90 9.12 -1.50
C SER A 178 8.41 9.36 -1.45
N ASP A 179 8.91 10.21 -2.33
CA ASP A 179 10.30 10.69 -2.26
C ASP A 179 10.30 12.16 -1.83
N THR A 180 11.23 12.55 -0.96
CA THR A 180 11.35 13.94 -0.48
C THR A 180 11.75 14.91 -1.58
N ASP A 181 12.39 14.42 -2.64
CA ASP A 181 12.92 15.22 -3.73
C ASP A 181 11.98 15.22 -4.96
N GLY A 182 10.82 14.57 -4.85
CA GLY A 182 9.68 14.75 -5.76
C GLY A 182 9.09 13.46 -6.31
N THR A 183 9.91 12.54 -6.82
CA THR A 183 9.42 11.28 -7.42
C THR A 183 10.23 10.09 -6.92
N ILE A 184 9.56 8.97 -6.67
CA ILE A 184 10.15 7.67 -6.34
C ILE A 184 11.04 7.17 -7.49
N GLY A 185 10.66 7.50 -8.72
CA GLY A 185 11.41 7.21 -9.93
C GLY A 185 10.51 6.82 -11.10
N LYS A 186 11.14 6.55 -12.24
CA LYS A 186 10.43 6.18 -13.47
C LYS A 186 10.32 4.66 -13.60
N TYR A 187 9.12 4.12 -13.45
CA TYR A 187 8.88 2.67 -13.43
C TYR A 187 7.60 2.29 -14.18
N ARG A 188 7.56 1.06 -14.70
CA ARG A 188 6.37 0.47 -15.35
C ARG A 188 5.72 -0.58 -14.46
N TYR A 189 6.54 -1.40 -13.82
CA TYR A 189 6.09 -2.55 -13.06
C TYR A 189 6.27 -2.30 -11.58
N LEU A 190 5.25 -2.64 -10.79
CA LEU A 190 5.32 -2.73 -9.34
C LEU A 190 4.98 -4.15 -8.91
N LEU A 191 5.72 -4.69 -7.94
CA LEU A 191 5.49 -6.02 -7.39
C LEU A 191 5.32 -5.92 -5.88
N PHE A 192 4.12 -6.22 -5.41
CA PHE A 192 3.81 -6.39 -4.00
C PHE A 192 4.09 -7.83 -3.61
N ASP A 193 5.12 -8.04 -2.80
CA ASP A 193 5.42 -9.33 -2.15
C ASP A 193 4.81 -9.29 -0.75
N ILE A 194 3.59 -9.81 -0.63
CA ILE A 194 2.72 -9.69 0.54
C ILE A 194 2.94 -10.89 1.47
N PHE A 195 2.87 -10.62 2.77
CA PHE A 195 2.99 -11.60 3.84
C PHE A 195 1.76 -11.53 4.75
N ARG A 196 1.41 -12.67 5.36
CA ARG A 196 0.43 -12.69 6.46
C ARG A 196 0.91 -11.84 7.65
N THR A 197 -0.03 -11.22 8.35
CA THR A 197 0.21 -10.38 9.53
C THR A 197 0.58 -11.21 10.75
N GLU A 198 0.03 -12.42 10.88
CA GLU A 198 0.26 -13.34 11.99
C GLU A 198 -0.11 -14.79 11.63
N ALA A 199 0.13 -15.71 12.56
CA ALA A 199 0.09 -17.16 12.34
C ALA A 199 -0.53 -17.94 13.51
N THR A 200 -1.14 -17.24 14.48
CA THR A 200 -1.79 -17.87 15.63
C THR A 200 -3.07 -18.60 15.24
N ASP A 201 -3.71 -18.15 14.15
CA ASP A 201 -4.75 -18.87 13.43
C ASP A 201 -4.54 -18.79 11.90
N PRO A 202 -5.37 -19.50 11.09
CA PRO A 202 -5.23 -19.50 9.63
C PRO A 202 -5.62 -18.18 8.95
N PHE A 203 -6.28 -17.24 9.63
CA PHE A 203 -6.91 -16.06 9.04
C PHE A 203 -6.02 -14.82 8.98
N GLY A 204 -4.73 -14.90 9.31
CA GLY A 204 -3.82 -13.75 9.34
C GLY A 204 -3.49 -13.04 8.00
N ASN A 205 -4.26 -13.20 6.92
CA ASN A 205 -4.04 -12.45 5.67
C ASN A 205 -4.84 -11.15 5.65
N THR A 206 -4.17 -10.07 5.22
CA THR A 206 -4.70 -8.69 5.20
C THR A 206 -5.87 -8.49 4.24
N PHE A 207 -6.86 -7.70 4.65
CA PHE A 207 -7.96 -7.20 3.80
C PHE A 207 -7.54 -5.93 3.06
N PHE A 208 -6.91 -6.07 1.89
CA PHE A 208 -6.54 -4.92 1.07
C PHE A 208 -7.75 -4.37 0.34
N SER A 209 -7.94 -3.05 0.45
CA SER A 209 -9.12 -2.35 -0.02
C SER A 209 -8.90 -1.57 -1.32
N GLU A 210 -7.70 -1.03 -1.54
CA GLU A 210 -7.34 -0.26 -2.73
C GLU A 210 -5.81 -0.03 -2.78
N ILE A 211 -5.26 0.17 -3.97
CA ILE A 211 -3.87 0.62 -4.21
C ILE A 211 -3.89 1.77 -5.22
N ASP A 212 -3.41 2.95 -4.80
CA ASP A 212 -3.25 4.10 -5.70
C ASP A 212 -1.79 4.23 -6.18
N VAL A 213 -1.60 4.65 -7.42
CA VAL A 213 -0.30 5.06 -7.96
C VAL A 213 -0.41 6.43 -8.62
N ILE A 214 0.27 7.42 -8.05
CA ILE A 214 0.20 8.81 -8.53
C ILE A 214 1.33 9.09 -9.52
N ASP A 215 0.99 9.39 -10.77
CA ASP A 215 1.92 9.87 -11.81
C ASP A 215 2.19 11.38 -11.59
N ALA A 216 3.46 11.76 -11.49
CA ALA A 216 3.88 13.15 -11.32
C ALA A 216 3.54 14.01 -12.54
N ASP A 217 3.42 13.39 -13.72
CA ASP A 217 3.16 14.08 -14.98
C ASP A 217 1.67 14.11 -15.35
N ALA A 218 0.79 13.48 -14.54
CA ALA A 218 -0.64 13.47 -14.76
C ALA A 218 -1.35 14.62 -14.03
N PRO A 219 -2.59 14.95 -14.42
CA PRO A 219 -3.45 15.84 -13.63
C PRO A 219 -3.61 15.34 -12.19
N ALA A 220 -3.93 16.25 -11.28
CA ALA A 220 -4.23 15.90 -9.90
C ALA A 220 -5.42 14.93 -9.83
N VAL A 221 -5.28 13.90 -9.01
CA VAL A 221 -6.31 12.87 -8.79
C VAL A 221 -7.42 13.39 -7.88
N THR A 222 -8.61 12.80 -7.98
CA THR A 222 -9.77 13.16 -7.14
C THR A 222 -9.97 12.08 -6.09
N ALA A 223 -10.28 12.42 -4.84
CA ALA A 223 -10.58 11.40 -3.84
C ALA A 223 -11.88 10.65 -4.17
N ILE A 224 -11.94 9.35 -3.91
CA ILE A 224 -13.19 8.58 -3.97
C ILE A 224 -14.21 9.23 -3.02
N PRO A 225 -15.42 9.59 -3.51
CA PRO A 225 -16.45 10.19 -2.67
C PRO A 225 -16.82 9.26 -1.52
N ASP A 226 -16.96 9.84 -0.33
CA ASP A 226 -17.53 9.13 0.80
C ASP A 226 -19.04 8.94 0.55
N THR A 227 -19.49 7.69 0.51
CA THR A 227 -20.88 7.33 0.20
C THR A 227 -21.77 7.26 1.44
N GLN A 228 -21.22 7.40 2.66
CA GLN A 228 -22.06 7.49 3.85
C GLN A 228 -22.58 8.92 4.04
N PRO A 229 -23.90 9.11 4.26
CA PRO A 229 -24.38 10.36 4.82
C PRO A 229 -23.75 10.50 6.20
N VAL A 230 -23.16 11.67 6.49
CA VAL A 230 -22.73 12.03 7.85
C VAL A 230 -23.97 11.96 8.74
N LEU A 231 -24.24 10.81 9.35
CA LEU A 231 -25.16 10.72 10.46
C LEU A 231 -24.49 11.50 11.58
N GLN A 232 -24.82 12.79 11.67
CA GLN A 232 -24.67 13.52 12.92
C GLN A 232 -25.34 12.64 13.98
N LEU A 233 -24.51 12.00 14.82
CA LEU A 233 -24.93 11.34 16.03
C LEU A 233 -25.72 12.36 16.87
N ARG A 234 -27.03 12.47 16.61
CA ARG A 234 -27.96 12.91 17.63
C ARG A 234 -27.89 11.83 18.69
N ARG A 235 -27.11 12.09 19.73
CA ARG A 235 -27.30 11.44 21.02
C ARG A 235 -28.72 11.77 21.45
N GLU A 236 -29.66 10.89 21.16
CA GLU A 236 -30.89 10.84 21.93
C GLU A 236 -30.53 10.27 23.30
N THR A 237 -30.41 11.16 24.27
CA THR A 237 -30.44 10.79 25.68
C THR A 237 -31.83 10.23 25.95
N VAL A 238 -31.95 8.90 26.02
CA VAL A 238 -33.15 8.26 26.57
C VAL A 238 -33.01 8.34 28.08
N GLU A 239 -33.74 9.25 28.71
CA GLU A 239 -33.93 9.19 30.16
C GLU A 239 -34.77 7.95 30.47
N ALA A 240 -34.18 7.00 31.20
CA ALA A 240 -34.92 5.91 31.79
C ALA A 240 -35.76 6.48 32.94
N ASP A 241 -37.07 6.50 32.75
CA ASP A 241 -38.01 6.98 33.74
C ASP A 241 -37.90 6.11 35.01
N GLY A 242 -37.85 6.80 36.15
CA GLY A 242 -37.46 6.24 37.44
C GLY A 242 -38.40 5.13 37.89
N GLY A 243 -37.82 3.95 38.17
CA GLY A 243 -38.52 2.89 38.88
C GLY A 243 -38.86 3.32 40.30
N LYS A 244 -40.15 3.21 40.66
CA LYS A 244 -40.66 2.74 41.96
C LYS A 244 -41.98 2.01 41.75
#